data_AF-A0A370FK82-F1
#
_entry.id   AF-A0A370FK82-F1
#
_cell.length_a   1.000
_cell.length_b   1.000
_cell.length_c   1.000
_cell.angle_alpha   90.00
_cell.angle_beta   90.00
_cell.angle_gamma   90.00
#
_symmetry.space_group_name_H-M   'P 1'
#
loop_
_entity.id
_entity.type
_entity.pdbx_description
1 polymer ?
#
loop_
_entity_poly.entity_id
_entity_poly.type
_entity_poly.pdbx_seq_one_letter_code
_entity_poly.pdbx_strand_id
1 'polypeptide(L)' 'MTPHDLRHTAASPAISAGANPKAVQKMLGHTKASMTLDVYPDLFEDDLEAVAEALDVAVRAAQ' A
#
# COMPACT_ATOMS: atom_id res chain seq x y z
N MET A 1 -18.98 14.05 -8.75
CA MET A 1 -18.33 13.24 -7.71
C MET A 1 -19.06 11.92 -7.60
N THR A 2 -18.36 10.82 -7.85
CA THR A 2 -18.87 9.45 -7.75
C THR A 2 -18.36 8.79 -6.45
N PRO A 3 -18.98 7.68 -5.99
CA PRO A 3 -18.43 6.88 -4.91
C PRO A 3 -17.02 6.32 -5.19
N HIS A 4 -16.59 6.29 -6.46
CA HIS A 4 -15.23 5.90 -6.82
C HIS A 4 -14.23 7.03 -6.48
N ASP A 5 -14.58 8.28 -6.78
CA ASP A 5 -13.74 9.45 -6.46
C ASP A 5 -13.49 9.55 -4.96
N LEU A 6 -14.51 9.28 -4.13
CA LEU A 6 -14.38 9.26 -2.67
C LEU A 6 -13.45 8.16 -2.16
N ARG A 7 -13.47 6.97 -2.78
CA ARG A 7 -12.54 5.88 -2.45
C ARG A 7 -11.11 6.27 -2.82
N HIS A 8 -10.92 6.93 -3.95
CA HIS A 8 -9.62 7.42 -4.37
C HIS A 8 -9.06 8.44 -3.36
N THR A 9 -9.89 9.38 -2.89
CA THR A 9 -9.48 10.35 -1.86
C THR A 9 -9.12 9.68 -0.53
N ALA A 10 -9.78 8.58 -0.16
CA ALA A 10 -9.47 7.85 1.07
C ALA A 10 -8.24 6.94 0.94
N ALA A 11 -8.06 6.30 -0.21
CA ALA A 11 -7.00 5.33 -0.46
C ALA A 11 -5.62 5.99 -0.55
N SER A 12 -5.48 7.07 -1.32
CA SER A 12 -4.17 7.69 -1.58
C SER A 12 -3.44 8.13 -0.31
N PRO A 13 -4.05 8.85 0.65
CA PRO A 13 -3.36 9.25 1.88
C PRO A 13 -2.96 8.06 2.76
N ALA A 14 -3.78 7.01 2.80
CA ALA A 14 -3.47 5.80 3.58
C ALA A 14 -2.27 5.06 3.00
N ILE A 15 -2.20 4.91 1.67
CA ILE A 15 -1.07 4.26 0.99
C ILE A 15 0.19 5.11 1.16
N SER A 16 0.12 6.43 0.94
CA SER A 16 1.26 7.34 1.17
C SER A 16 1.74 7.37 2.62
N ALA A 17 0.89 7.03 3.59
CA ALA A 17 1.28 6.87 5.00
C ALA A 17 1.93 5.51 5.31
N GLY A 18 2.19 4.66 4.30
CA GLY A 18 2.80 3.34 4.44
C GLY A 18 1.83 2.24 4.86
N ALA A 19 0.51 2.44 4.68
CA ALA A 19 -0.45 1.38 4.99
C ALA A 19 -0.32 0.23 3.99
N ASN A 20 -0.06 -0.98 4.49
CA ASN A 20 0.00 -2.16 3.63
C ASN A 20 -1.34 -2.43 2.91
N PRO A 21 -1.31 -3.16 1.77
CA PRO A 21 -2.51 -3.42 0.97
C PRO A 21 -3.67 -4.08 1.74
N LYS A 22 -3.36 -4.86 2.79
CA LYS A 22 -4.38 -5.53 3.62
C LYS A 22 -5.11 -4.55 4.54
N ALA A 23 -4.40 -3.57 5.08
CA ALA A 23 -5.00 -2.50 5.87
C ALA A 23 -5.93 -1.63 5.01
N VAL A 24 -5.47 -1.23 3.83
CA VAL A 24 -6.25 -0.45 2.85
C VAL A 24 -7.46 -1.26 2.36
N GLN A 25 -7.31 -2.56 2.12
CA GLN A 25 -8.42 -3.47 1.79
C GLN A 25 -9.54 -3.37 2.85
N LYS A 26 -9.20 -3.49 4.14
CA LYS A 26 -10.17 -3.44 5.23
C LYS A 26 -10.82 -2.07 5.33
N MET A 27 -10.04 -1.00 5.16
CA MET A 27 -10.53 0.38 5.17
C MET A 27 -11.56 0.65 4.06
N LEU A 28 -11.30 0.16 2.84
CA LEU A 28 -12.16 0.39 1.67
C LEU A 28 -13.31 -0.63 1.55
N GLY A 29 -13.32 -1.66 2.41
CA GLY A 29 -14.31 -2.75 2.35
C GLY A 29 -14.14 -3.64 1.12
N HIS A 30 -12.94 -3.73 0.55
CA HIS A 30 -12.67 -4.61 -0.58
C HIS A 30 -12.72 -6.08 -0.13
N THR A 31 -13.36 -6.94 -0.92
CA THR A 31 -13.44 -8.38 -0.63
C THR A 31 -12.06 -9.04 -0.66
N LYS A 32 -11.18 -8.59 -1.56
CA LYS A 32 -9.81 -9.10 -1.73
C LYS A 32 -8.81 -7.95 -1.79
N ALA A 33 -7.63 -8.16 -1.24
CA ALA A 33 -6.53 -7.20 -1.31
C ALA A 33 -6.07 -6.97 -2.76
N SER A 34 -6.17 -7.98 -3.62
CA SER A 34 -5.88 -7.86 -5.05
C SER A 34 -6.66 -6.71 -5.69
N MET A 35 -7.93 -6.50 -5.32
CA MET A 35 -8.71 -5.39 -5.86
C MET A 35 -8.10 -4.01 -5.52
N THR A 36 -7.45 -3.88 -4.36
CA THR A 36 -6.73 -2.64 -4.01
C THR A 36 -5.47 -2.49 -4.86
N LEU A 37 -4.72 -3.57 -5.05
CA LEU A 37 -3.48 -3.58 -5.83
C LEU A 37 -3.73 -3.37 -7.33
N ASP A 38 -4.83 -3.94 -7.86
CA ASP A 38 -5.23 -3.79 -9.26
C ASP A 38 -5.68 -2.35 -9.56
N VAL A 39 -6.22 -1.64 -8.57
CA VAL A 39 -6.77 -0.27 -8.72
C VAL A 39 -5.74 0.81 -8.41
N TYR A 40 -4.79 0.54 -7.52
CA TYR A 40 -3.76 1.50 -7.10
C TYR A 40 -2.32 0.97 -7.26
N PRO A 41 -1.95 0.36 -8.40
CA PRO A 41 -0.64 -0.30 -8.57
C PRO A 41 0.51 0.69 -8.38
N ASP A 42 0.45 1.83 -9.07
CA ASP A 42 1.48 2.89 -9.08
C ASP A 42 1.79 3.45 -7.67
N LEU A 43 0.84 3.37 -6.75
CA LEU A 43 1.04 3.84 -5.36
C LEU A 43 1.82 2.84 -4.50
N PHE A 44 2.09 1.64 -5.00
CA PHE A 44 2.90 0.60 -4.35
C PHE A 44 4.17 0.24 -5.13
N GLU A 45 4.46 0.89 -6.26
CA GLU A 45 5.60 0.53 -7.12
C GLU A 45 6.96 0.90 -6.49
N ASP A 46 7.02 1.99 -5.72
CA ASP A 46 8.26 2.49 -5.12
C ASP A 46 8.71 1.71 -3.86
N ASP A 47 7.94 0.71 -3.42
CA ASP A 47 8.23 -0.03 -2.19
C ASP A 47 9.42 -1.00 -2.33
N LEU A 48 9.76 -1.47 -3.54
CA LEU A 48 10.76 -2.54 -3.70
C LEU A 48 12.18 -2.12 -3.28
N GLU A 49 12.60 -0.91 -3.63
CA GLU A 49 13.92 -0.38 -3.24
C GLU A 49 13.97 -0.13 -1.72
N ALA A 50 12.91 0.46 -1.17
CA ALA A 50 12.79 0.69 0.27
C ALA A 50 12.79 -0.62 1.08
N VAL A 51 12.14 -1.67 0.56
CA VAL A 51 12.15 -3.01 1.15
C VAL A 51 13.55 -3.62 1.08
N ALA A 52 14.26 -3.46 -0.04
CA ALA A 52 15.62 -3.95 -0.18
C ALA A 52 16.57 -3.29 0.83
N GLU A 53 16.50 -1.96 0.97
CA GLU A 53 17.29 -1.21 1.95
C GLU A 53 16.97 -1.63 3.40
N ALA A 54 15.68 -1.73 3.74
CA ALA A 54 15.25 -2.16 5.07
C ALA A 54 15.73 -3.59 5.40
N LEU A 55 15.75 -4.48 4.41
CA LEU A 55 16.25 -5.85 4.58
C LEU A 55 17.76 -5.90 4.79
N ASP A 56 18.55 -5.13 4.02
CA ASP A 56 20.01 -5.04 4.20
C ASP A 56 20.35 -4.55 5.63
N VAL A 57 19.66 -3.51 6.11
CA VAL A 57 19.81 -3.01 7.48
C VAL A 57 19.48 -4.09 8.51
N ALA A 58 18.35 -4.78 8.34
CA ALA A 58 17.90 -5.82 9.28
C ALA A 58 18.87 -7.01 9.35
N VAL A 59 19.44 -7.42 8.20
CA VAL A 59 20.42 -8.51 8.13
C VAL A 59 21.72 -8.11 8.82
N ARG A 60 22.23 -6.89 8.58
CA ARG A 60 23.46 -6.39 9.23
C ARG A 60 23.30 -6.24 10.74
N ALA A 61 22.12 -5.85 11.22
CA ALA A 61 21.84 -5.73 12.65
C ALA A 61 21.74 -7.09 13.38
N ALA A 62 21.53 -8.18 12.64
CA ALA A 62 21.45 -9.54 13.18
C ALA A 62 22.78 -10.31 13.14
N GLN A 63 23.84 -9.71 12.59
CA GLN A 63 25.21 -10.25 12.56
C GLN A 63 26.03 -9.78 13.77
#